data_AF-A0A9D7PM02-F1
#
_entry.id   AF-A0A9D7PM02-F1
#
_cell.length_a   1.000
_cell.length_b   1.000
_cell.length_c   1.000
_cell.angle_alpha   90.00
_cell.angle_beta   90.00
_cell.angle_gamma   90.00
#
_symmetry.space_group_name_H-M   'P 1'
#
loop_
_entity.id
_entity.type
_entity.pdbx_description
1 polymer ?
#
loop_
_entity_poly.entity_id
_entity_poly.type
_entity_poly.pdbx_seq_one_letter_code
_entity_poly.pdbx_strand_id
1 'polypeptide(L)'
;MGFSAYILETLNRYGRADIGALGTFILNYSPAEWKVSQQNFEPPKAQLEWQSPSASYSYSLIATVVASLHDISYSKAYEFVEATVNKLTHEDAPVHLGILGLLDKDNPEQKLRFSPNPDLEKSLQFAPLSIKPQYQGIITKNKFNWWLLIASAAFLSVVFILLNLLFRSPMQNSIAQNVVQPSNLPANTSLKQTNMAPEKVLDNYQIQKQDLDNQAYIIITGTFCTKVNADRMKSRIARLGLNTYEESLKEGCKRLGIKVEAGVKRDSMLMSVRSLIEPTAWILDQ
;
A
#
# COMPACT_ATOMS: atom_id res chain seq x y z
N MET A 1 -6.20 23.39 -18.70
CA MET A 1 -5.21 23.17 -17.61
C MET A 1 -4.04 22.40 -18.21
N GLY A 2 -2.79 22.84 -18.02
CA GLY A 2 -1.62 22.08 -18.51
C GLY A 2 -1.36 20.83 -17.66
N PHE A 3 -0.63 19.85 -18.18
CA PHE A 3 -0.29 18.61 -17.45
C PHE A 3 0.46 18.88 -16.14
N SER A 4 1.30 19.91 -16.11
CA SER A 4 2.00 20.37 -14.90
C SER A 4 1.09 20.74 -13.75
N ALA A 5 -0.13 21.19 -14.03
CA ALA A 5 -1.10 21.51 -12.99
C ALA A 5 -1.62 20.25 -12.27
N TYR A 6 -1.76 19.12 -12.98
CA TYR A 6 -2.09 17.85 -12.35
C TYR A 6 -0.93 17.33 -11.50
N ILE A 7 0.31 17.52 -11.95
CA ILE A 7 1.49 17.17 -11.16
C ILE A 7 1.50 17.97 -9.86
N LEU A 8 1.33 19.30 -9.94
CA LEU A 8 1.27 20.18 -8.77
C LEU A 8 0.14 19.80 -7.81
N GLU A 9 -1.07 19.56 -8.33
CA GLU A 9 -2.21 19.14 -7.51
C GLU A 9 -1.95 17.79 -6.83
N THR A 10 -1.30 16.86 -7.54
CA THR A 10 -0.90 15.55 -6.98
C THR A 10 0.13 15.73 -5.86
N LEU A 11 1.14 16.59 -6.05
CA LEU A 11 2.11 16.94 -5.01
C LEU A 11 1.45 17.59 -3.79
N ASN A 12 0.51 18.50 -3.99
CA ASN A 12 -0.21 19.15 -2.91
C ASN A 12 -1.05 18.17 -2.07
N ARG A 13 -1.68 17.17 -2.73
CA ARG A 13 -2.52 16.17 -2.06
C ARG A 13 -1.73 15.05 -1.38
N TYR A 14 -0.66 14.58 -2.01
CA TYR A 14 0.01 13.33 -1.63
C TYR A 14 1.48 13.50 -1.27
N GLY A 15 2.07 14.68 -1.45
CA GLY A 15 3.51 14.92 -1.27
C GLY A 15 4.40 14.23 -2.31
N ARG A 16 3.81 13.53 -3.29
CA ARG A 16 4.52 12.76 -4.31
C ARG A 16 3.70 12.72 -5.60
N ALA A 17 4.36 12.86 -6.75
CA ALA A 17 3.77 12.67 -8.06
C ALA A 17 4.68 11.81 -8.94
N ASP A 18 4.28 10.56 -9.17
CA ASP A 18 4.93 9.64 -10.08
C ASP A 18 4.45 9.92 -11.52
N ILE A 19 5.38 10.23 -12.44
CA ILE A 19 5.09 10.57 -13.85
C ILE A 19 5.74 9.57 -14.82
N GLY A 20 5.90 8.33 -14.36
CA GLY A 20 6.36 7.21 -15.18
C GLY A 20 7.79 7.36 -15.67
N ALA A 21 7.96 7.18 -16.98
CA ALA A 21 9.24 7.30 -17.68
C ALA A 21 9.91 8.69 -17.55
N LEU A 22 9.19 9.71 -17.07
CA LEU A 22 9.75 11.05 -16.82
C LEU A 22 10.31 11.25 -15.40
N GLY A 23 10.07 10.29 -14.49
CA GLY A 23 10.59 10.32 -13.13
C GLY A 23 9.52 10.49 -12.06
N THR A 24 9.95 10.94 -10.88
CA THR A 24 9.07 11.18 -9.72
C THR A 24 9.41 12.51 -9.09
N PHE A 25 8.38 13.29 -8.78
CA PHE A 25 8.49 14.47 -7.95
C PHE A 25 8.12 14.17 -6.50
N ILE A 26 8.91 14.66 -5.55
CA ILE A 26 8.69 14.52 -4.11
C ILE A 26 8.70 15.91 -3.49
N LEU A 27 7.67 16.22 -2.71
CA LEU A 27 7.57 17.46 -1.97
C LEU A 27 8.03 17.22 -0.53
N ASN A 28 9.25 17.64 -0.22
CA ASN A 28 9.80 17.59 1.13
C ASN A 28 9.33 18.82 1.91
N TYR A 29 8.18 18.67 2.57
CA TYR A 29 7.62 19.70 3.43
C TYR A 29 8.04 19.52 4.89
N SER A 30 8.60 20.58 5.47
CA SER A 30 8.80 20.74 6.91
C SER A 30 7.81 21.79 7.41
N PRO A 31 6.88 21.43 8.30
CA PRO A 31 5.93 22.39 8.86
C PRO A 31 6.66 23.43 9.73
N ALA A 32 5.97 24.54 9.99
CA ALA A 32 6.43 25.52 10.94
C ALA A 32 6.60 24.87 12.32
N GLU A 33 7.73 25.10 12.98
CA GLU A 33 8.03 24.52 14.29
C GLU A 33 8.58 25.57 15.24
N TRP A 34 8.09 25.55 16.49
CA TRP A 34 8.68 26.32 17.57
C TRP A 34 9.70 25.47 18.33
N LYS A 35 10.99 25.78 18.16
CA LYS A 35 12.08 25.07 18.84
C LYS A 35 12.29 25.64 20.23
N VAL A 36 11.58 25.08 21.21
CA VAL A 36 11.56 25.52 22.61
C VAL A 36 12.97 25.69 23.19
N SER A 37 13.87 24.73 22.93
CA SER A 37 15.25 24.74 23.46
C SER A 37 16.10 25.88 22.92
N GLN A 38 15.78 26.39 21.73
CA GLN A 38 16.50 27.46 21.05
C GLN A 38 15.75 28.80 21.11
N GLN A 39 14.53 28.82 21.67
CA GLN A 39 13.60 29.95 21.61
C GLN A 39 13.46 30.52 20.20
N ASN A 40 13.48 29.65 19.20
CA ASN A 40 13.50 30.05 17.79
C ASN A 40 12.29 29.48 17.06
N PHE A 41 11.72 30.30 16.17
CA PHE A 41 10.68 29.87 15.24
C PHE A 41 11.32 29.48 13.91
N GLU A 42 11.13 28.24 13.50
CA GLU A 42 11.47 27.83 12.15
C GLU A 42 10.23 27.95 11.25
N PRO A 43 10.27 28.84 10.24
CA PRO A 43 9.18 28.95 9.29
C PRO A 43 9.03 27.65 8.50
N PRO A 44 7.84 27.39 7.93
CA PRO A 44 7.65 26.20 7.10
C PRO A 44 8.58 26.26 5.88
N LYS A 45 9.08 25.10 5.46
CA LYS A 45 9.97 24.95 4.32
C LYS A 45 9.45 23.85 3.41
N ALA A 46 9.54 24.05 2.10
CA ALA A 46 9.18 23.05 1.11
C ALA A 46 10.26 23.04 0.05
N GLN A 47 10.71 21.84 -0.26
CA GLN A 47 11.66 21.62 -1.32
C GLN A 47 11.07 20.59 -2.27
N LEU A 48 11.09 20.92 -3.56
CA LEU A 48 10.75 19.96 -4.60
C LEU A 48 12.01 19.18 -4.96
N GLU A 49 11.97 17.87 -4.75
CA GLU A 49 12.99 16.95 -5.22
C GLU A 49 12.48 16.19 -6.42
N TRP A 50 13.37 15.93 -7.38
CA TRP A 50 13.11 15.07 -8.52
C TRP A 50 14.01 13.85 -8.46
N GLN A 51 13.41 12.69 -8.70
CA GLN A 51 14.10 11.42 -8.81
C GLN A 51 13.95 10.88 -10.21
N SER A 52 15.04 10.32 -10.75
CA SER A 52 15.03 9.66 -12.04
C SER A 52 14.03 8.50 -12.08
N PRO A 53 13.54 8.12 -13.27
CA PRO A 53 12.58 7.03 -13.40
C PRO A 53 13.09 5.75 -12.74
N SER A 54 12.23 5.09 -11.97
CA SER A 54 12.49 3.75 -11.46
C SER A 54 11.94 2.71 -12.45
N ALA A 55 12.43 1.47 -12.39
CA ALA A 55 11.90 0.38 -13.21
C ALA A 55 10.44 0.02 -12.89
N SER A 56 9.93 0.45 -11.73
CA SER A 56 8.56 0.21 -11.26
C SER A 56 7.90 1.56 -11.00
N TYR A 57 7.32 2.14 -12.03
CA TYR A 57 6.54 3.37 -11.93
C TYR A 57 5.04 3.09 -12.04
N SER A 58 4.22 4.02 -11.53
CA SER A 58 2.77 3.96 -11.62
C SER A 58 2.19 5.34 -11.86
N TYR A 59 1.14 5.44 -12.66
CA TYR A 59 0.37 6.67 -12.87
C TYR A 59 -0.79 6.83 -11.89
N SER A 60 -0.94 5.94 -10.91
CA SER A 60 -2.16 5.85 -10.09
C SER A 60 -2.52 7.13 -9.34
N LEU A 61 -1.55 7.81 -8.74
CA LEU A 61 -1.83 9.03 -7.96
C LEU A 61 -2.31 10.17 -8.85
N ILE A 62 -1.59 10.45 -9.93
CA ILE A 62 -1.95 11.53 -10.85
C ILE A 62 -3.24 11.20 -11.64
N ALA A 63 -3.46 9.93 -12.02
CA ALA A 63 -4.71 9.49 -12.63
C ALA A 63 -5.90 9.68 -11.69
N THR A 64 -5.73 9.45 -10.38
CA THR A 64 -6.76 9.71 -9.37
C THR A 64 -7.11 11.20 -9.31
N VAL A 65 -6.11 12.08 -9.36
CA VAL A 65 -6.33 13.53 -9.40
C VAL A 65 -7.05 13.95 -10.67
N VAL A 66 -6.62 13.48 -11.84
CA VAL A 66 -7.25 13.78 -13.12
C VAL A 66 -8.71 13.29 -13.15
N ALA A 67 -8.97 12.06 -12.71
CA ALA A 67 -10.32 11.50 -12.60
C ALA A 67 -11.22 12.37 -11.71
N SER A 68 -10.70 12.79 -10.56
CA SER A 68 -11.42 13.62 -9.59
C SER A 68 -11.70 15.04 -10.11
N LEU A 69 -10.77 15.66 -10.84
CA LEU A 69 -10.94 17.04 -11.32
C LEU A 69 -11.87 17.14 -12.54
N HIS A 70 -11.94 16.10 -13.35
CA HIS A 70 -12.72 16.10 -14.60
C HIS A 70 -13.99 15.26 -14.54
N ASP A 71 -14.29 14.62 -13.40
CA ASP A 71 -15.42 13.71 -13.22
C ASP A 71 -15.46 12.60 -14.30
N ILE A 72 -14.28 12.02 -14.59
CA ILE A 72 -14.12 10.90 -15.53
C ILE A 72 -13.74 9.63 -14.79
N SER A 73 -13.98 8.47 -15.42
CA SER A 73 -13.57 7.19 -14.84
C SER A 73 -12.05 7.12 -14.68
N TYR A 74 -11.60 6.41 -13.64
CA TYR A 74 -10.17 6.21 -13.38
C TYR A 74 -9.43 5.61 -14.58
N SER A 75 -10.01 4.64 -15.30
CA SER A 75 -9.40 4.05 -16.51
C SER A 75 -9.11 5.11 -17.57
N LYS A 76 -10.09 5.98 -17.88
CA LYS A 76 -9.92 7.06 -18.87
C LYS A 76 -8.87 8.08 -18.42
N ALA A 77 -8.84 8.40 -17.13
CA ALA A 77 -7.82 9.29 -16.57
C ALA A 77 -6.42 8.68 -16.65
N TYR A 78 -6.30 7.37 -16.40
CA TYR A 78 -5.04 6.64 -16.49
C TYR A 78 -4.52 6.62 -17.92
N GLU A 79 -5.35 6.24 -18.89
CA GLU A 79 -5.03 6.26 -20.32
C GLU A 79 -4.60 7.66 -20.78
N PHE A 80 -5.29 8.71 -20.32
CA PHE A 80 -4.92 10.09 -20.60
C PHE A 80 -3.52 10.45 -20.08
N VAL A 81 -3.22 10.09 -18.82
CA VAL A 81 -1.90 10.36 -18.22
C VAL A 81 -0.82 9.61 -18.97
N GLU A 82 -1.03 8.32 -19.22
CA GLU A 82 -0.08 7.46 -19.93
C GLU A 82 0.20 8.00 -21.34
N ALA A 83 -0.84 8.32 -22.11
CA ALA A 83 -0.68 8.90 -23.45
C ALA A 83 0.09 10.24 -23.42
N THR A 84 -0.18 11.08 -22.41
CA THR A 84 0.50 12.37 -22.24
C THR A 84 1.98 12.16 -21.90
N VAL A 85 2.30 11.28 -20.95
CA VAL A 85 3.68 10.98 -20.55
C VAL A 85 4.45 10.33 -21.70
N ASN A 86 3.82 9.41 -22.43
CA ASN A 86 4.42 8.78 -23.60
C ASN A 86 4.75 9.82 -24.68
N LYS A 87 3.83 10.75 -24.96
CA LYS A 87 4.10 11.85 -25.89
C LYS A 87 5.32 12.66 -25.45
N LEU A 88 5.35 13.12 -24.19
CA LEU A 88 6.42 13.95 -23.65
C LEU A 88 7.78 13.24 -23.62
N THR A 89 7.80 11.92 -23.42
CA THR A 89 9.03 11.12 -23.37
C THR A 89 9.72 11.05 -24.74
N HIS A 90 8.94 11.06 -25.82
CA HIS A 90 9.42 11.02 -27.20
C HIS A 90 9.69 12.41 -27.80
N GLU A 91 9.46 13.49 -27.05
CA GLU A 91 9.88 14.81 -27.49
C GLU A 91 11.41 14.94 -27.39
N ASP A 92 12.05 15.40 -28.46
CA ASP A 92 13.49 15.69 -28.50
C ASP A 92 13.82 17.05 -27.86
N ALA A 93 12.81 17.91 -27.74
CA ALA A 93 12.93 19.22 -27.11
C ALA A 93 12.78 19.13 -25.58
N PRO A 94 13.38 20.08 -24.83
CA PRO A 94 13.13 20.21 -23.40
C PRO A 94 11.63 20.35 -23.08
N VAL A 95 11.15 19.58 -22.11
CA VAL A 95 9.75 19.57 -21.69
C VAL A 95 9.52 20.63 -20.61
N HIS A 96 8.83 21.70 -20.98
CA HIS A 96 8.45 22.77 -20.06
C HIS A 96 7.25 22.37 -19.19
N LEU A 97 7.46 22.25 -17.88
CA LEU A 97 6.43 21.94 -16.89
C LEU A 97 5.87 23.20 -16.19
N GLY A 98 5.83 24.33 -16.89
CA GLY A 98 5.31 25.59 -16.37
C GLY A 98 6.01 26.03 -15.08
N ILE A 99 5.25 26.20 -14.00
CA ILE A 99 5.80 26.67 -12.71
C ILE A 99 6.71 25.65 -12.02
N LEU A 100 6.66 24.37 -12.40
CA LEU A 100 7.52 23.36 -11.78
C LEU A 100 8.96 23.52 -12.25
N GLY A 101 9.17 23.69 -13.55
CA GLY A 101 10.51 23.79 -14.12
C GLY A 101 10.62 23.19 -15.51
N LEU A 102 11.83 22.75 -15.84
CA LEU A 102 12.22 22.18 -17.12
C LEU A 102 12.72 20.75 -16.93
N LEU A 103 12.22 19.81 -17.72
CA LEU A 103 12.84 18.50 -17.90
C LEU A 103 13.63 18.52 -19.20
N ASP A 104 14.93 18.23 -19.11
CA ASP A 104 15.83 18.20 -20.26
C ASP A 104 16.55 16.85 -20.33
N LYS A 105 16.93 16.42 -21.54
CA LYS A 105 17.75 15.24 -21.76
C LYS A 105 19.20 15.67 -21.78
N ASP A 106 19.97 15.22 -20.80
CA ASP A 106 21.41 15.46 -20.74
C ASP A 106 22.09 14.74 -21.90
N ASN A 107 22.49 15.50 -22.92
CA ASN A 107 23.18 14.99 -24.10
C ASN A 107 24.69 14.94 -23.79
N PRO A 108 25.38 13.78 -23.86
CA PRO A 108 25.03 12.56 -24.61
C PRO A 108 24.42 11.40 -23.82
N GLU A 109 24.32 11.50 -22.49
CA GLU A 109 23.93 10.35 -21.66
C GLU A 109 22.44 9.97 -21.76
N GLN A 110 21.61 10.78 -22.43
CA GLN A 110 20.16 10.61 -22.55
C GLN A 110 19.46 10.49 -21.19
N LYS A 111 20.10 10.98 -20.12
CA LYS A 111 19.51 11.00 -18.78
C LYS A 111 18.64 12.24 -18.65
N LEU A 112 17.42 12.04 -18.18
CA LEU A 112 16.57 13.16 -17.82
C LEU A 112 17.20 13.93 -16.64
N ARG A 113 17.20 15.25 -16.73
CA ARG A 113 17.55 16.18 -15.66
C ARG A 113 16.41 17.14 -15.46
N PHE A 114 16.08 17.39 -14.20
CA PHE A 114 15.09 18.39 -13.83
C PHE A 114 15.78 19.65 -13.33
N SER A 115 15.40 20.79 -13.91
CA SER A 115 15.80 22.12 -13.45
C SER A 115 14.57 22.85 -12.92
N PRO A 116 14.45 23.07 -11.59
CA PRO A 116 13.28 23.72 -11.03
C PRO A 116 13.17 25.17 -11.52
N ASN A 117 11.93 25.66 -11.66
CA ASN A 117 11.71 27.07 -11.95
C ASN A 117 12.19 27.92 -10.74
N PRO A 118 12.98 28.99 -10.93
CA PRO A 118 13.44 29.82 -9.80
C PRO A 118 12.29 30.48 -9.03
N ASP A 119 11.13 30.67 -9.65
CA ASP A 119 9.93 31.19 -8.98
C ASP A 119 9.09 30.09 -8.33
N LEU A 120 9.46 28.81 -8.47
CA LEU A 120 8.77 27.70 -7.82
C LEU A 120 8.83 27.86 -6.30
N GLU A 121 10.00 28.14 -5.71
CA GLU A 121 10.12 28.31 -4.26
C GLU A 121 9.25 29.44 -3.73
N LYS A 122 9.12 30.54 -4.50
CA LYS A 122 8.20 31.65 -4.17
C LYS A 122 6.74 31.24 -4.33
N SER A 123 6.44 30.35 -5.28
CA SER A 123 5.08 29.87 -5.56
C SER A 123 4.64 28.77 -4.59
N LEU A 124 5.59 28.06 -3.99
CA LEU A 124 5.39 27.13 -2.88
C LEU A 124 5.11 27.87 -1.56
N GLN A 125 4.89 29.18 -1.59
CA GLN A 125 4.40 29.95 -0.45
C GLN A 125 3.09 29.33 0.06
N PHE A 126 3.21 28.78 1.26
CA PHE A 126 2.19 27.97 1.90
C PHE A 126 0.88 28.73 2.07
N ALA A 127 -0.07 28.50 1.17
CA ALA A 127 -1.40 28.18 1.68
C ALA A 127 -1.20 27.05 2.70
N PRO A 128 -1.84 27.05 3.87
CA PRO A 128 -1.69 25.99 4.86
C PRO A 128 -2.04 24.69 4.16
N LEU A 129 -1.01 24.00 3.66
CA LEU A 129 -1.16 22.71 3.05
C LEU A 129 -1.63 21.89 4.23
N SER A 130 -2.91 21.51 4.22
CA SER A 130 -3.36 20.36 4.98
C SER A 130 -2.71 19.15 4.34
N ILE A 131 -1.37 19.08 4.42
CA ILE A 131 -0.64 17.83 4.34
C ILE A 131 -1.12 17.12 5.58
N LYS A 132 -2.23 16.39 5.42
CA LYS A 132 -2.60 15.36 6.37
C LYS A 132 -1.30 14.57 6.53
N PRO A 133 -0.74 14.47 7.74
CA PRO A 133 0.51 13.76 7.93
C PRO A 133 0.33 12.45 7.18
N GLN A 134 1.11 12.26 6.11
CA GLN A 134 1.25 10.92 5.57
C GLN A 134 1.60 10.12 6.80
N TYR A 135 0.76 9.14 7.14
CA TYR A 135 1.16 8.09 8.05
C TYR A 135 2.43 7.54 7.40
N GLN A 136 3.59 8.11 7.76
CA GLN A 136 4.77 7.34 8.01
C GLN A 136 4.21 6.33 8.99
N GLY A 137 3.76 5.19 8.46
CA GLY A 137 3.38 4.07 9.29
C GLY A 137 4.50 4.02 10.27
N ILE A 138 4.18 4.34 11.53
CA ILE A 138 5.18 4.29 12.57
C ILE A 138 5.58 2.84 12.43
N ILE A 139 6.73 2.61 11.79
CA ILE A 139 7.49 1.41 12.00
C ILE A 139 7.84 1.64 13.46
N THR A 140 6.89 1.30 14.33
CA THR A 140 7.19 0.85 15.64
C THR A 140 8.13 -0.27 15.26
N LYS A 141 9.43 0.03 15.32
CA LYS A 141 10.41 -0.96 15.70
C LYS A 141 9.83 -1.48 16.99
N ASN A 142 8.89 -2.40 16.87
CA ASN A 142 8.47 -3.28 17.91
C ASN A 142 9.82 -3.84 18.28
N LYS A 143 10.36 -3.34 19.39
CA LYS A 143 11.67 -3.74 19.88
C LYS A 143 11.44 -5.19 20.21
N PHE A 144 11.62 -6.01 19.18
CA PHE A 144 11.34 -7.42 19.17
C PHE A 144 12.20 -7.93 20.31
N ASN A 145 11.53 -8.26 21.41
CA ASN A 145 12.21 -8.37 22.68
C ASN A 145 12.92 -9.72 22.63
N TRP A 146 14.14 -9.74 22.11
CA TRP A 146 14.94 -10.94 21.89
C TRP A 146 15.05 -11.78 23.17
N TRP A 147 14.98 -11.15 24.33
CA TRP A 147 14.91 -11.82 25.64
C TRP A 147 13.68 -12.70 25.81
N LEU A 148 12.53 -12.31 25.26
CA LEU A 148 11.28 -13.06 25.36
C LEU A 148 11.33 -14.33 24.49
N LEU A 149 11.99 -14.26 23.33
CA LEU A 149 12.27 -15.43 22.51
C LEU A 149 13.27 -16.39 23.18
N ILE A 150 14.36 -15.87 23.71
CA ILE A 150 15.37 -16.68 24.40
C ILE A 150 14.75 -17.38 25.63
N ALA A 151 13.94 -16.67 26.42
CA ALA A 151 13.22 -17.25 27.55
C ALA A 151 12.23 -18.34 27.11
N SER A 152 11.50 -18.13 26.01
CA SER A 152 10.56 -19.13 25.48
C SER A 152 11.26 -20.39 24.97
N ALA A 153 12.42 -20.25 24.31
CA ALA A 153 13.21 -21.39 23.83
C ALA A 153 13.80 -22.19 24.99
N ALA A 154 14.31 -21.52 26.03
CA ALA A 154 14.80 -22.18 27.24
C ALA A 154 13.69 -22.97 27.94
N PHE A 155 12.49 -22.39 28.08
CA PHE A 155 11.35 -23.06 28.69
C PHE A 155 10.93 -24.32 27.91
N LEU A 156 10.83 -24.23 26.57
CA LEU A 156 10.52 -25.38 25.72
C LEU A 156 11.56 -26.50 25.82
N SER A 157 12.85 -26.16 25.95
CA SER A 157 13.91 -27.17 26.13
C SER A 157 13.76 -27.96 27.44
N VAL A 158 13.41 -27.27 28.54
CA VAL A 158 13.19 -27.91 29.84
C VAL A 158 11.96 -28.82 29.79
N VAL A 159 10.86 -28.36 29.18
CA VAL A 159 9.65 -29.18 28.98
C VAL A 159 9.96 -30.43 28.15
N PHE A 160 10.75 -30.29 27.08
CA PHE A 160 11.13 -31.41 26.23
C PHE A 160 11.99 -32.44 26.97
N ILE A 161 12.93 -32.00 27.81
CA ILE A 161 13.75 -32.89 28.66
C ILE A 161 12.86 -33.64 29.67
N LEU A 162 11.93 -32.92 30.33
CA LEU A 162 10.96 -33.52 31.25
C LEU A 162 10.06 -34.55 30.55
N LEU A 163 9.58 -34.25 29.34
CA LEU A 163 8.80 -35.20 28.55
C LEU A 163 9.61 -36.47 28.24
N ASN A 164 10.85 -36.33 27.79
CA ASN A 164 11.72 -37.49 27.49
C ASN A 164 12.04 -38.32 28.73
N LEU A 165 12.11 -37.71 29.91
CA LEU A 165 12.28 -38.44 31.17
C LEU A 165 11.01 -39.21 31.55
N LEU A 166 9.83 -38.64 31.33
CA LEU A 166 8.55 -39.32 31.60
C LEU A 166 8.26 -40.47 30.62
N PHE A 167 8.67 -40.33 29.36
CA PHE A 167 8.47 -41.36 28.33
C PHE A 167 9.57 -42.43 28.26
N ARG A 168 10.65 -42.31 29.05
CA ARG A 168 11.65 -43.37 29.25
C ARG A 168 11.22 -44.40 30.30
N SER A 169 9.96 -44.83 30.25
CA SER A 169 9.57 -46.08 30.93
C SER A 169 10.14 -47.26 30.12
N PRO A 170 10.78 -48.26 30.75
CA PRO A 170 11.28 -49.42 30.03
C PRO A 170 10.09 -50.28 29.58
N MET A 171 9.68 -50.13 28.32
CA MET A 171 8.79 -51.11 27.70
C MET A 171 9.58 -52.41 27.53
N GLN A 172 9.45 -53.30 28.51
CA GLN A 172 10.02 -54.64 28.44
C GLN A 172 9.39 -55.40 27.28
N ASN A 173 10.27 -56.08 26.55
CA ASN A 173 10.04 -56.84 25.34
C ASN A 173 8.92 -57.89 25.47
N SER A 174 8.25 -58.15 24.35
CA SER A 174 7.75 -59.49 24.03
C SER A 174 8.05 -59.76 22.56
N ILE A 175 9.04 -60.64 22.38
CA ILE A 175 9.49 -61.22 21.11
C ILE A 175 8.47 -62.29 20.72
N ALA A 176 7.98 -62.26 19.48
CA ALA A 176 7.43 -63.44 18.83
C ALA A 176 8.07 -63.57 17.43
N GLN A 177 8.90 -64.60 17.30
CA GLN A 177 9.48 -65.08 16.07
C GLN A 177 8.39 -65.63 15.15
N ASN A 178 8.49 -65.39 13.84
CA ASN A 178 8.11 -66.40 12.88
C ASN A 178 9.00 -66.34 11.64
N VAL A 179 9.51 -67.53 11.29
CA VAL A 179 10.48 -67.87 10.25
C VAL A 179 9.72 -68.45 9.05
N VAL A 180 10.43 -68.60 7.92
CA VAL A 180 10.15 -69.43 6.70
C VAL A 180 9.62 -68.60 5.51
N GLN A 181 10.16 -68.60 4.28
CA GLN A 181 11.37 -69.09 3.59
C GLN A 181 11.38 -68.46 2.16
N PRO A 182 12.41 -68.68 1.31
CA PRO A 182 12.74 -67.83 0.17
C PRO A 182 12.05 -68.21 -1.15
N SER A 183 12.04 -67.28 -2.10
CA SER A 183 11.96 -67.62 -3.53
C SER A 183 12.83 -66.68 -4.36
N ASN A 184 13.48 -67.28 -5.35
CA ASN A 184 14.58 -66.78 -6.15
C ASN A 184 14.11 -66.15 -7.47
N LEU A 185 14.82 -65.08 -7.89
CA LEU A 185 15.13 -64.65 -9.28
C LEU A 185 13.97 -64.14 -10.18
N PRO A 186 14.23 -63.37 -11.28
CA PRO A 186 15.47 -62.74 -11.74
C PRO A 186 15.35 -61.25 -12.16
N ALA A 187 16.50 -60.78 -12.65
CA ALA A 187 16.96 -59.45 -13.03
C ALA A 187 16.20 -58.65 -14.12
N ASN A 188 16.64 -57.39 -14.18
CA ASN A 188 16.64 -56.45 -15.30
C ASN A 188 15.32 -55.78 -15.68
N THR A 189 15.17 -54.51 -15.28
CA THR A 189 14.59 -53.51 -16.19
C THR A 189 15.25 -52.14 -16.01
N SER A 190 15.76 -51.67 -17.13
CA SER A 190 16.33 -50.37 -17.47
C SER A 190 15.67 -49.16 -16.81
N LEU A 191 16.48 -48.24 -16.27
CA LEU A 191 16.09 -46.87 -15.93
C LEU A 191 15.74 -46.12 -17.21
N LYS A 192 14.46 -46.10 -17.55
CA LYS A 192 13.92 -45.24 -18.60
C LYS A 192 13.73 -43.83 -18.04
N GLN A 193 14.55 -42.91 -18.53
CA GLN A 193 14.38 -41.48 -18.44
C GLN A 193 12.92 -41.13 -18.77
N THR A 194 12.17 -40.68 -17.75
CA THR A 194 10.83 -40.13 -17.98
C THR A 194 11.01 -38.64 -18.14
N ASN A 195 10.82 -38.19 -19.38
CA ASN A 195 10.65 -36.79 -19.74
C ASN A 195 9.60 -36.16 -18.82
N MET A 196 10.00 -35.19 -17.99
CA MET A 196 9.06 -34.25 -17.40
C MET A 196 8.52 -33.39 -18.55
N ALA A 197 7.35 -33.77 -19.04
CA ALA A 197 6.50 -32.89 -19.83
C ALA A 197 6.22 -31.62 -19.00
N PRO A 198 6.12 -30.45 -19.63
CA PRO A 198 5.84 -29.21 -18.93
C PRO A 198 4.52 -29.34 -18.20
N GLU A 199 4.58 -29.17 -16.88
CA GLU A 199 3.46 -28.99 -16.00
C GLU A 199 2.59 -27.88 -16.60
N LYS A 200 1.40 -28.26 -17.10
CA LYS A 200 0.35 -27.31 -17.45
C LYS A 200 0.02 -26.56 -16.18
N VAL A 201 0.60 -25.37 -16.06
CA VAL A 201 0.18 -24.34 -15.12
C VAL A 201 -1.33 -24.19 -15.31
N LEU A 202 -2.06 -24.51 -14.25
CA LEU A 202 -3.49 -24.41 -14.18
C LEU A 202 -3.87 -22.92 -14.18
N ASP A 203 -3.85 -22.30 -15.36
CA ASP A 203 -4.52 -21.04 -15.63
C ASP A 203 -6.02 -21.27 -15.54
N ASN A 204 -6.55 -21.25 -14.32
CA ASN A 204 -7.98 -21.09 -14.04
C ASN A 204 -8.20 -20.68 -12.57
N TYR A 205 -7.66 -19.52 -12.21
CA TYR A 205 -8.20 -18.71 -11.13
C TYR A 205 -8.90 -17.49 -11.73
N GLN A 206 -9.88 -17.72 -12.61
CA GLN A 206 -10.93 -16.74 -12.84
C GLN A 206 -11.82 -16.74 -11.61
N ILE A 207 -11.40 -16.02 -10.56
CA ILE A 207 -12.28 -15.65 -9.46
C ILE A 207 -13.49 -14.98 -10.11
N GLN A 208 -14.66 -15.60 -9.95
CA GLN A 208 -15.94 -15.09 -10.41
C GLN A 208 -16.16 -13.69 -9.83
N LYS A 209 -15.71 -12.67 -10.56
CA LYS A 209 -15.79 -11.25 -10.17
C LYS A 209 -17.22 -10.70 -10.33
N GLN A 210 -18.18 -11.56 -10.69
CA GLN A 210 -19.38 -11.15 -11.42
C GLN A 210 -20.63 -10.98 -10.56
N ASP A 211 -20.57 -11.14 -9.23
CA ASP A 211 -21.76 -10.91 -8.38
C ASP A 211 -21.50 -10.15 -7.07
N LEU A 212 -20.31 -9.56 -6.90
CA LEU A 212 -19.97 -8.78 -5.70
C LEU A 212 -20.68 -7.42 -5.63
N ASP A 213 -21.11 -6.86 -6.76
CA ASP A 213 -21.80 -5.56 -6.81
C ASP A 213 -23.27 -5.62 -6.35
N ASN A 214 -23.83 -6.83 -6.20
CA ASN A 214 -25.23 -7.03 -5.78
C ASN A 214 -25.40 -7.28 -4.28
N GLN A 215 -24.32 -7.26 -3.49
CA GLN A 215 -24.39 -7.50 -2.05
C GLN A 215 -24.19 -6.20 -1.28
N ALA A 216 -24.89 -6.05 -0.16
CA ALA A 216 -24.59 -4.98 0.79
C ALA A 216 -23.19 -5.20 1.37
N TYR A 217 -22.45 -4.13 1.61
CA TYR A 217 -21.10 -4.19 2.15
C TYR A 217 -20.83 -3.04 3.11
N ILE A 218 -19.74 -3.13 3.86
CA ILE A 218 -19.34 -2.10 4.83
C ILE A 218 -17.99 -1.52 4.42
N ILE A 219 -17.90 -0.19 4.35
CA ILE A 219 -16.62 0.51 4.19
C ILE A 219 -16.16 1.00 5.57
N ILE A 220 -15.08 0.45 6.10
CA ILE A 220 -14.49 0.84 7.38
C ILE A 220 -13.67 2.10 7.22
N THR A 221 -13.98 3.11 8.04
CA THR A 221 -13.27 4.39 8.09
C THR A 221 -12.29 4.48 9.27
N GLY A 222 -12.24 3.47 10.13
CA GLY A 222 -11.24 3.39 11.19
C GLY A 222 -11.73 2.73 12.49
N THR A 223 -10.80 2.60 13.43
CA THR A 223 -11.04 2.09 14.79
C THR A 223 -10.62 3.15 15.80
N PHE A 224 -11.49 3.43 16.77
CA PHE A 224 -11.35 4.53 17.71
C PHE A 224 -11.50 4.03 19.15
N CYS A 225 -10.45 4.14 19.96
CA CYS A 225 -10.48 3.77 21.37
C CYS A 225 -10.90 4.91 22.30
N THR A 226 -11.07 6.11 21.75
CA THR A 226 -11.59 7.27 22.48
C THR A 226 -12.98 7.63 21.98
N LYS A 227 -13.93 7.76 22.90
CA LYS A 227 -15.33 8.07 22.60
C LYS A 227 -15.47 9.34 21.75
N VAL A 228 -14.73 10.40 22.09
CA VAL A 228 -14.75 11.68 21.37
C VAL A 228 -14.36 11.53 19.89
N ASN A 229 -13.34 10.71 19.58
CA ASN A 229 -12.91 10.51 18.19
C ASN A 229 -13.92 9.67 17.41
N ALA A 230 -14.50 8.64 18.04
CA ALA A 230 -15.59 7.87 17.46
C ALA A 230 -16.79 8.78 17.14
N ASP A 231 -17.23 9.60 18.10
CA ASP A 231 -18.38 10.49 17.94
C ASP A 231 -18.15 11.55 16.84
N ARG A 232 -16.91 12.08 16.73
CA ARG A 232 -16.51 12.99 15.65
C ARG A 232 -16.60 12.33 14.28
N MET A 233 -16.08 11.12 14.13
CA MET A 233 -16.12 10.39 12.87
C MET A 233 -17.56 10.02 12.49
N LYS A 234 -18.35 9.52 13.46
CA LYS A 234 -19.80 9.26 13.29
C LYS A 234 -20.56 10.50 12.80
N SER A 235 -20.33 11.65 13.44
CA SER A 235 -20.95 12.92 13.06
C SER A 235 -20.50 13.42 11.68
N ARG A 236 -19.28 13.08 11.25
CA ARG A 236 -18.78 13.41 9.92
C ARG A 236 -19.45 12.56 8.85
N ILE A 237 -19.62 11.25 9.09
CA ILE A 237 -20.34 10.34 8.19
C ILE A 237 -21.81 10.77 8.06
N ALA A 238 -22.48 11.03 9.19
CA ALA A 238 -23.87 11.46 9.21
C ALA A 238 -24.12 12.78 8.45
N ARG A 239 -23.18 13.74 8.53
CA ARG A 239 -23.27 15.01 7.78
C ARG A 239 -23.26 14.85 6.26
N LEU A 240 -22.72 13.74 5.76
CA LEU A 240 -22.72 13.41 4.33
C LEU A 240 -23.98 12.64 3.92
N GLY A 241 -24.95 12.45 4.82
CA GLY A 241 -26.17 11.70 4.57
C GLY A 241 -25.94 10.20 4.40
N LEU A 242 -24.82 9.67 4.91
CA LEU A 242 -24.45 8.26 4.77
C LEU A 242 -24.85 7.45 6.01
N ASN A 243 -25.25 6.19 5.78
CA ASN A 243 -25.62 5.25 6.84
C ASN A 243 -24.38 4.81 7.62
N THR A 244 -24.33 5.14 8.92
CA THR A 244 -23.19 4.78 9.76
C THR A 244 -23.24 3.30 10.17
N TYR A 245 -22.11 2.62 10.05
CA TYR A 245 -21.83 1.33 10.70
C TYR A 245 -21.00 1.58 11.97
N GLU A 246 -21.38 0.92 13.06
CA GLU A 246 -20.67 1.00 14.35
C GLU A 246 -20.63 -0.39 14.99
N GLU A 247 -19.43 -0.82 15.39
CA GLU A 247 -19.19 -2.09 16.06
C GLU A 247 -18.32 -1.85 17.30
N SER A 248 -18.80 -2.32 18.45
CA SER A 248 -18.01 -2.33 19.69
C SER A 248 -17.00 -3.46 19.65
N LEU A 249 -15.72 -3.11 19.79
CA LEU A 249 -14.62 -4.06 19.89
C LEU A 249 -14.27 -4.29 21.37
N LYS A 250 -13.33 -5.23 21.59
CA LYS A 250 -12.70 -5.41 22.90
C LYS A 250 -11.98 -4.11 23.33
N GLU A 251 -11.73 -4.00 24.64
CA GLU A 251 -10.97 -2.88 25.24
C GLU A 251 -11.67 -1.50 25.10
N GLY A 252 -12.97 -1.49 24.83
CA GLY A 252 -13.75 -0.25 24.73
C GLY A 252 -13.53 0.52 23.43
N CYS A 253 -12.81 -0.05 22.45
CA CYS A 253 -12.66 0.55 21.14
C CYS A 253 -13.91 0.35 20.29
N LYS A 254 -14.14 1.25 19.33
CA LYS A 254 -15.24 1.22 18.38
C LYS A 254 -14.71 1.24 16.95
N ARG A 255 -15.14 0.29 16.13
CA ARG A 255 -14.91 0.32 14.68
C ARG A 255 -16.07 1.07 14.02
N LEU A 256 -15.75 2.10 13.25
CA LEU A 256 -16.74 2.86 12.49
C LEU A 256 -16.55 2.68 11.00
N GLY A 257 -17.67 2.70 10.29
CA GLY A 257 -17.71 2.61 8.84
C GLY A 257 -19.02 3.12 8.28
N ILE A 258 -19.27 2.77 7.03
CA ILE A 258 -20.45 3.15 6.26
C ILE A 258 -21.09 1.87 5.77
N LYS A 259 -22.37 1.68 6.08
CA LYS A 259 -23.16 0.59 5.53
C LYS A 259 -23.63 1.01 4.14
N VAL A 260 -23.23 0.26 3.12
CA VAL A 260 -23.62 0.50 1.74
C VAL A 260 -24.61 -0.57 1.31
N GLU A 261 -25.71 -0.13 0.72
CA GLU A 261 -26.78 -1.01 0.23
C GLU A 261 -26.35 -1.75 -1.04
N ALA A 262 -27.03 -2.86 -1.33
CA ALA A 262 -26.83 -3.63 -2.56
C ALA A 262 -27.07 -2.77 -3.81
N GLY A 263 -26.33 -3.07 -4.89
CA GLY A 263 -26.47 -2.36 -6.17
C GLY A 263 -25.65 -1.07 -6.29
N VAL A 264 -24.98 -0.63 -5.21
CA VAL A 264 -23.99 0.45 -5.28
C VAL A 264 -22.64 -0.15 -5.70
N LYS A 265 -22.02 0.41 -6.74
CA LYS A 265 -20.70 -0.05 -7.20
C LYS A 265 -19.64 0.08 -6.12
N ARG A 266 -19.08 -1.07 -5.73
CA ARG A 266 -18.15 -1.24 -4.61
C ARG A 266 -16.96 -0.27 -4.65
N ASP A 267 -16.22 -0.30 -5.75
CA ASP A 267 -15.00 0.50 -5.91
C ASP A 267 -15.28 2.01 -6.01
N SER A 268 -16.37 2.39 -6.67
CA SER A 268 -16.76 3.79 -6.82
C SER A 268 -17.10 4.43 -5.47
N MET A 269 -17.85 3.71 -4.64
CA MET A 269 -18.19 4.18 -3.29
C MET A 269 -16.96 4.21 -2.40
N LEU A 270 -16.08 3.21 -2.46
CA LEU A 270 -14.82 3.20 -1.72
C LEU A 270 -13.94 4.39 -2.07
N MET A 271 -13.77 4.69 -3.37
CA MET A 271 -13.02 5.86 -3.81
C MET A 271 -13.64 7.17 -3.32
N SER A 272 -14.97 7.28 -3.36
CA SER A 272 -15.70 8.46 -2.85
C SER A 272 -15.48 8.64 -1.35
N VAL A 273 -15.58 7.57 -0.56
CA VAL A 273 -15.30 7.58 0.88
C VAL A 273 -13.85 7.94 1.17
N ARG A 274 -12.89 7.42 0.40
CA ARG A 274 -11.47 7.75 0.54
C ARG A 274 -11.18 9.22 0.26
N SER A 275 -11.85 9.80 -0.74
CA SER A 275 -11.75 11.22 -1.07
C SER A 275 -12.39 12.11 0.00
N LEU A 276 -13.63 11.80 0.41
CA LEU A 276 -14.44 12.68 1.25
C LEU A 276 -14.22 12.52 2.76
N ILE A 277 -13.89 11.31 3.21
CA ILE A 277 -13.92 10.94 4.63
C ILE A 277 -12.52 10.51 5.08
N GLU A 278 -12.08 9.32 4.68
CA GLU A 278 -10.86 8.68 5.19
C GLU A 278 -10.08 7.97 4.07
N PRO A 279 -8.90 8.50 3.66
CA PRO A 279 -8.10 7.91 2.59
C PRO A 279 -7.70 6.45 2.80
N THR A 280 -7.58 6.03 4.05
CA THR A 280 -7.22 4.65 4.43
C THR A 280 -8.42 3.71 4.54
N ALA A 281 -9.62 4.16 4.17
CA ALA A 281 -10.81 3.34 4.23
C ALA A 281 -10.66 2.05 3.41
N TRP A 282 -11.28 0.97 3.89
CA TRP A 282 -11.22 -0.36 3.29
C TRP A 282 -12.56 -1.08 3.44
N ILE A 283 -12.80 -2.12 2.66
CA ILE A 283 -14.07 -2.85 2.69
C ILE A 283 -13.96 -4.03 3.64
N LEU A 284 -14.90 -4.12 4.58
CA LEU A 284 -15.07 -5.31 5.40
C LEU A 284 -15.87 -6.32 4.60
N ASP A 285 -15.19 -7.36 4.12
CA ASP A 285 -15.85 -8.54 3.56
C ASP A 285 -16.59 -9.27 4.69
N GLN A 286 -17.88 -9.54 4.46
CA GLN A 286 -18.75 -10.26 5.40
C GLN A 286 -18.77 -11.76 5.11
#